data_AF-A0A3F2V6A2-F1
#
_entry.id   AF-A0A3F2V6A2-F1
#
_cell.length_a   1.000
_cell.length_b   1.000
_cell.length_c   1.000
_cell.angle_alpha   90.00
_cell.angle_beta   90.00
_cell.angle_gamma   90.00
#
_symmetry.space_group_name_H-M   'P 1'
#
loop_
_entity.id
_entity.type
_entity.pdbx_description
1 polymer ?
#
loop_
_entity_poly.entity_id
_entity_poly.type
_entity_poly.pdbx_seq_one_letter_code
_entity_poly.pdbx_strand_id
1 'polypeptide(L)'
;MGAILLVLTCCAAANAVQLDNQFTQQAIGTEIRYLMDADDSLTIHSLLSQAQPWEQNDSHIFNKGYNNQSWWLNFGISNQSDLEQWILELGYPVLDNIDLYLVQNGSILHEYHLGDKLPFVERPIQHRYFIVPITVTAGSESEVYIRLRSTSSVQLPLTIWDEKSFNQYDIQRNVTQGAYYGALAIIGIYNFLLFLVLRDRSYIYYVGYVIGMWLFSASLEGWAFQYIWPDATLWNDRAITIWLAMTVVLGHLFTSRFLGTAQMSKPMPQIQNCWTVITLLTFLVTIIAPYSTSIRVVIPVAVLISLWGLTQGINAWCRGNTSARYYTVAWALLIFGGFVLALNKFEILPRNLITSYALQLGTVLETVLLSFALAERINHEKGMRAAAQQAALNTQIKAKLELENKVAERTRELEAANRRLTEISDTDQLTGLQNRRALDKYLAAELGRSTRREHCICVILVDVDHFKSVNDTYGHLAGDDCLKEIAARIDKNIHRPTDFAARYGGEEFCIVLTETDEEGAEIVAQRIRSSVQSTAINTREGVINLTLSAGAFVALPTADTEAEHFLSMADKALYQSKASGRNRVTLLTQQSKGLYLAG
;
A
#
# COMPACT_ATOMS: atom_id res chain seq x y z
N MET A 1 -100.12 -22.08 0.87
CA MET A 1 -100.19 -21.56 -0.51
C MET A 1 -100.04 -20.06 -0.37
N GLY A 2 -98.94 -19.39 -0.68
CA GLY A 2 -97.91 -19.61 -1.67
C GLY A 2 -97.41 -18.21 -1.95
N ALA A 3 -96.33 -17.80 -1.28
CA ALA A 3 -95.70 -16.50 -1.51
C ALA A 3 -94.33 -16.80 -2.12
N ILE A 4 -94.30 -16.68 -3.44
CA ILE A 4 -93.12 -16.71 -4.29
C ILE A 4 -92.25 -15.53 -3.85
N LEU A 5 -91.14 -15.81 -3.16
CA LEU A 5 -90.09 -14.82 -2.94
C LEU A 5 -89.25 -14.79 -4.21
N LEU A 6 -89.47 -13.77 -5.03
CA LEU A 6 -88.59 -13.37 -6.11
C LEU A 6 -87.17 -13.22 -5.54
N VAL A 7 -86.27 -14.14 -5.88
CA VAL A 7 -84.84 -13.92 -5.76
C VAL A 7 -84.47 -12.93 -6.87
N LEU A 8 -84.64 -11.65 -6.58
CA LEU A 8 -83.94 -10.58 -7.28
C LEU A 8 -82.46 -10.75 -6.94
N THR A 9 -81.73 -11.43 -7.82
CA THR A 9 -80.28 -11.30 -7.91
C THR A 9 -79.97 -9.84 -8.24
N CYS A 10 -79.88 -9.00 -7.21
CA CYS A 10 -79.15 -7.75 -7.30
C CYS A 10 -77.72 -8.10 -7.68
N CYS A 11 -77.40 -8.00 -8.97
CA CYS A 11 -76.05 -7.70 -9.39
C CYS A 11 -75.70 -6.39 -8.66
N ALA A 12 -74.92 -6.47 -7.59
CA ALA A 12 -74.29 -5.31 -7.03
C ALA A 12 -73.44 -4.71 -8.17
N ALA A 13 -73.96 -3.65 -8.78
CA ALA A 13 -73.19 -2.85 -9.73
C ALA A 13 -71.92 -2.44 -8.96
N ALA A 14 -70.76 -2.75 -9.53
CA ALA A 14 -69.51 -2.25 -8.98
C ALA A 14 -69.64 -0.74 -8.82
N ASN A 15 -69.07 -0.18 -7.75
CA ASN A 15 -68.89 1.26 -7.65
C ASN A 15 -67.99 1.68 -8.82
N ALA A 16 -68.60 2.18 -9.89
CA ALA A 16 -67.87 2.63 -11.06
C ALA A 16 -67.00 3.82 -10.67
N VAL A 17 -65.76 3.82 -11.13
CA VAL A 17 -64.83 4.93 -10.94
C VAL A 17 -65.40 6.14 -11.67
N GLN A 18 -65.65 7.22 -10.92
CA GLN A 18 -66.26 8.43 -11.47
C GLN A 18 -65.15 9.35 -11.98
N LEU A 19 -65.13 9.59 -13.28
CA LEU A 19 -64.20 10.51 -13.92
C LEU A 19 -64.93 11.83 -14.18
N ASP A 20 -64.63 12.86 -13.39
CA ASP A 20 -65.19 14.20 -13.55
C ASP A 20 -64.15 15.20 -14.09
N ASN A 21 -64.56 16.44 -14.35
CA ASN A 21 -63.66 17.50 -14.84
C ASN A 21 -62.57 17.93 -13.85
N GLN A 22 -62.62 17.50 -12.59
CA GLN A 22 -61.61 17.74 -11.56
C GLN A 22 -60.73 16.50 -11.28
N PHE A 23 -61.00 15.38 -11.97
CA PHE A 23 -60.27 14.14 -11.81
C PHE A 23 -58.81 14.33 -12.23
N THR A 24 -57.90 13.84 -11.40
CA THR A 24 -56.45 13.88 -11.65
C THR A 24 -55.86 12.48 -11.61
N GLN A 25 -56.11 11.75 -10.52
CA GLN A 25 -55.69 10.36 -10.34
C GLN A 25 -56.58 9.64 -9.32
N GLN A 26 -56.73 8.34 -9.47
CA GLN A 26 -57.31 7.47 -8.45
C GLN A 26 -56.69 6.07 -8.51
N ALA A 27 -56.20 5.57 -7.38
CA ALA A 27 -55.84 4.17 -7.24
C ALA A 27 -57.12 3.35 -7.02
N ILE A 28 -57.37 2.37 -7.88
CA ILE A 28 -58.68 1.71 -8.00
C ILE A 28 -58.70 0.29 -7.41
N GLY A 29 -57.79 0.00 -6.48
CA GLY A 29 -57.63 -1.36 -5.94
C GLY A 29 -58.88 -1.90 -5.26
N THR A 30 -59.59 -1.05 -4.52
CA THR A 30 -60.81 -1.41 -3.77
C THR A 30 -62.04 -1.56 -4.64
N GLU A 31 -62.01 -1.02 -5.85
CA GLU A 31 -63.08 -1.02 -6.85
C GLU A 31 -63.01 -2.27 -7.74
N ILE A 32 -61.90 -3.00 -7.67
CA ILE A 32 -61.68 -4.24 -8.42
C ILE A 32 -62.56 -5.36 -7.85
N ARG A 33 -63.29 -5.98 -8.76
CA ARG A 33 -63.84 -7.32 -8.61
C ARG A 33 -62.90 -8.33 -9.25
N TYR A 34 -62.77 -9.53 -8.68
CA TYR A 34 -61.92 -10.56 -9.24
C TYR A 34 -62.56 -11.95 -9.24
N LEU A 35 -62.04 -12.82 -10.09
CA LEU A 35 -62.44 -14.21 -10.24
C LEU A 35 -61.17 -15.04 -10.54
N MET A 36 -61.07 -16.21 -9.93
CA MET A 36 -59.99 -17.16 -10.19
C MET A 36 -60.41 -18.12 -11.31
N ASP A 37 -59.61 -18.20 -12.37
CA ASP A 37 -59.76 -19.18 -13.45
C ASP A 37 -58.71 -20.29 -13.28
N ALA A 38 -59.09 -21.33 -12.53
CA ALA A 38 -58.17 -22.42 -12.19
C ALA A 38 -57.80 -23.29 -13.41
N ASP A 39 -58.74 -23.45 -14.34
CA ASP A 39 -58.61 -24.34 -15.51
C ASP A 39 -58.19 -23.58 -16.78
N ASP A 40 -57.98 -22.26 -16.68
CA ASP A 40 -57.59 -21.38 -17.79
C ASP A 40 -58.59 -21.42 -18.97
N SER A 41 -59.86 -21.63 -18.64
CA SER A 41 -60.94 -21.94 -19.59
C SER A 41 -61.83 -20.74 -19.90
N LEU A 42 -61.78 -19.69 -19.07
CA LEU A 42 -62.62 -18.52 -19.22
C LEU A 42 -62.07 -17.61 -20.32
N THR A 43 -62.98 -17.13 -21.17
CA THR A 43 -62.72 -16.15 -22.22
C THR A 43 -63.54 -14.90 -21.98
N ILE A 44 -63.12 -13.76 -22.52
CA ILE A 44 -63.89 -12.51 -22.41
C ILE A 44 -65.33 -12.70 -22.91
N HIS A 45 -65.54 -13.45 -24.00
CA HIS A 45 -66.88 -13.74 -24.50
C HIS A 45 -67.72 -14.56 -23.52
N SER A 46 -67.12 -15.52 -22.81
CA SER A 46 -67.83 -16.27 -21.76
C SER A 46 -68.25 -15.37 -20.61
N LEU A 47 -67.39 -14.43 -20.20
CA LEU A 47 -67.67 -13.45 -19.13
C LEU A 47 -68.80 -12.48 -19.50
N LEU A 48 -68.86 -12.05 -20.77
CA LEU A 48 -69.91 -11.16 -21.26
C LEU A 48 -71.27 -11.88 -21.45
N SER A 49 -71.25 -13.19 -21.67
CA SER A 49 -72.46 -13.98 -21.96
C SER A 49 -73.13 -14.58 -20.71
N GLN A 50 -72.39 -14.80 -19.63
CA GLN A 50 -72.87 -15.47 -18.42
C GLN A 50 -72.43 -14.72 -17.16
N ALA A 51 -73.36 -14.55 -16.22
CA ALA A 51 -73.06 -13.96 -14.91
C ALA A 51 -72.07 -14.85 -14.14
N GLN A 52 -70.97 -14.25 -13.68
CA GLN A 52 -69.93 -14.92 -12.92
C GLN A 52 -69.96 -14.53 -11.43
N PRO A 53 -69.49 -15.41 -10.53
CA PRO A 53 -69.41 -15.14 -9.10
C PRO A 53 -68.17 -14.29 -8.77
N TRP A 54 -68.24 -13.00 -9.07
CA TRP A 54 -67.17 -12.05 -8.77
C TRP A 54 -67.00 -11.82 -7.26
N GLU A 55 -65.75 -11.83 -6.77
CA GLU A 55 -65.39 -11.44 -5.41
C GLU A 55 -64.89 -9.99 -5.38
N GLN A 56 -65.20 -9.23 -4.32
CA GLN A 56 -64.70 -7.87 -4.15
C GLN A 56 -63.28 -7.89 -3.58
N ASN A 57 -62.40 -7.02 -4.08
CA ASN A 57 -61.08 -6.81 -3.47
C ASN A 57 -61.16 -5.78 -2.32
N ASP A 58 -60.85 -6.20 -1.11
CA ASP A 58 -60.89 -5.34 0.09
C ASP A 58 -59.60 -4.54 0.33
N SER A 59 -58.54 -4.80 -0.44
CA SER A 59 -57.24 -4.11 -0.32
C SER A 59 -57.05 -3.03 -1.39
N HIS A 60 -56.23 -2.02 -1.08
CA HIS A 60 -55.79 -1.00 -2.04
C HIS A 60 -54.93 -1.56 -3.18
N ILE A 61 -54.36 -2.76 -3.04
CA ILE A 61 -53.59 -3.43 -4.08
C ILE A 61 -54.10 -4.86 -4.21
N PHE A 62 -54.44 -5.28 -5.43
CA PHE A 62 -54.76 -6.68 -5.67
C PHE A 62 -53.48 -7.51 -5.54
N ASN A 63 -53.41 -8.35 -4.50
CA ASN A 63 -52.22 -9.15 -4.18
C ASN A 63 -52.62 -10.59 -3.82
N LYS A 64 -52.16 -11.56 -4.64
CA LYS A 64 -52.38 -13.00 -4.42
C LYS A 64 -51.07 -13.77 -4.24
N GLY A 65 -49.96 -13.06 -4.02
CA GLY A 65 -48.64 -13.65 -3.81
C GLY A 65 -48.14 -14.47 -5.00
N TYR A 66 -47.29 -15.46 -4.73
CA TYR A 66 -46.71 -16.34 -5.77
C TYR A 66 -47.63 -17.53 -6.06
N ASN A 67 -48.33 -17.49 -7.20
CA ASN A 67 -49.13 -18.60 -7.74
C ASN A 67 -48.98 -18.62 -9.27
N ASN A 68 -49.51 -19.66 -9.94
CA ASN A 68 -49.52 -19.76 -11.41
C ASN A 68 -50.95 -19.87 -11.96
N GLN A 69 -51.90 -19.31 -11.23
CA GLN A 69 -53.32 -19.32 -11.60
C GLN A 69 -53.63 -18.10 -12.46
N SER A 70 -54.64 -18.22 -13.31
CA SER A 70 -55.16 -17.10 -14.08
C SER A 70 -56.21 -16.36 -13.24
N TRP A 71 -56.10 -15.03 -13.22
CA TRP A 71 -57.01 -14.17 -12.48
C TRP A 71 -57.70 -13.23 -13.46
N TRP A 72 -59.02 -13.20 -13.42
CA TRP A 72 -59.81 -12.18 -14.09
C TRP A 72 -60.14 -11.09 -13.11
N LEU A 73 -59.98 -9.84 -13.54
CA LEU A 73 -60.31 -8.64 -12.77
C LEU A 73 -61.29 -7.79 -13.59
N ASN A 74 -62.23 -7.15 -12.91
CA ASN A 74 -63.24 -6.32 -13.52
C ASN A 74 -63.51 -5.07 -12.67
N PHE A 75 -63.66 -3.93 -13.33
CA PHE A 75 -64.14 -2.69 -12.70
C PHE A 75 -64.85 -1.81 -13.74
N GLY A 76 -65.79 -0.99 -13.26
CA GLY A 76 -66.53 -0.03 -14.08
C GLY A 76 -65.89 1.35 -14.07
N ILE A 77 -66.02 2.09 -15.16
CA ILE A 77 -65.63 3.48 -15.33
C ILE A 77 -66.85 4.25 -15.82
N SER A 78 -67.19 5.34 -15.14
CA SER A 78 -68.27 6.26 -15.53
C SER A 78 -67.64 7.62 -15.84
N ASN A 79 -67.70 8.05 -17.10
CA ASN A 79 -67.11 9.32 -17.52
C ASN A 79 -68.16 10.43 -17.52
N GLN A 80 -68.06 11.34 -16.54
CA GLN A 80 -68.89 12.54 -16.42
C GLN A 80 -68.14 13.81 -16.85
N SER A 81 -66.91 13.67 -17.34
CA SER A 81 -66.07 14.78 -17.79
C SER A 81 -66.23 15.08 -19.29
N ASP A 82 -65.66 16.20 -19.71
CA ASP A 82 -65.50 16.57 -21.12
C ASP A 82 -64.27 15.89 -21.77
N LEU A 83 -63.42 15.21 -20.99
CA LEU A 83 -62.24 14.49 -21.48
C LEU A 83 -62.61 13.07 -21.88
N GLU A 84 -62.18 12.64 -23.07
CA GLU A 84 -62.43 11.27 -23.54
C GLU A 84 -61.21 10.35 -23.40
N GLN A 85 -60.02 10.92 -23.19
CA GLN A 85 -58.75 10.18 -23.15
C GLN A 85 -58.22 10.13 -21.72
N TRP A 86 -57.97 8.92 -21.24
CA TRP A 86 -57.42 8.67 -19.91
C TRP A 86 -56.30 7.64 -19.98
N ILE A 87 -55.50 7.58 -18.93
CA ILE A 87 -54.39 6.64 -18.81
C ILE A 87 -54.68 5.65 -17.69
N LEU A 88 -54.61 4.37 -18.00
CA LEU A 88 -54.58 3.31 -17.01
C LEU A 88 -53.14 2.82 -16.81
N GLU A 89 -52.60 3.01 -15.61
CA GLU A 89 -51.29 2.54 -15.21
C GLU A 89 -51.41 1.22 -14.43
N LEU A 90 -50.68 0.20 -14.89
CA LEU A 90 -50.42 -1.03 -14.15
C LEU A 90 -48.99 -0.94 -13.59
N GLY A 91 -48.88 -0.56 -12.32
CA GLY A 91 -47.63 -0.15 -11.66
C GLY A 91 -46.71 -1.29 -11.23
N TYR A 92 -46.62 -2.39 -12.00
CA TYR A 92 -45.73 -3.51 -11.70
C TYR A 92 -45.16 -4.14 -12.99
N PRO A 93 -43.86 -3.96 -13.30
CA PRO A 93 -43.31 -4.23 -14.63
C PRO A 93 -42.99 -5.71 -14.92
N VAL A 94 -43.06 -6.58 -13.90
CA VAL A 94 -42.60 -7.99 -13.95
C VAL A 94 -43.77 -8.99 -13.98
N LEU A 95 -44.87 -8.56 -14.59
CA LEU A 95 -46.05 -9.41 -14.82
C LEU A 95 -45.90 -10.12 -16.16
N ASP A 96 -46.08 -11.44 -16.17
CA ASP A 96 -45.77 -12.24 -17.36
C ASP A 96 -46.72 -11.98 -18.54
N ASN A 97 -48.03 -12.12 -18.33
CA ASN A 97 -49.06 -11.95 -19.35
C ASN A 97 -50.26 -11.21 -18.78
N ILE A 98 -50.71 -10.19 -19.52
CA ILE A 98 -51.83 -9.33 -19.18
C ILE A 98 -52.64 -9.11 -20.45
N ASP A 99 -53.90 -9.54 -20.45
CA ASP A 99 -54.85 -9.18 -21.51
C ASP A 99 -55.85 -8.18 -20.94
N LEU A 100 -55.99 -7.03 -21.59
CA LEU A 100 -56.92 -5.99 -21.18
C LEU A 100 -57.98 -5.77 -22.26
N TYR A 101 -59.24 -5.77 -21.86
CA TYR A 101 -60.40 -5.56 -22.71
C TYR A 101 -61.20 -4.36 -22.19
N LEU A 102 -61.38 -3.36 -23.03
CA LEU A 102 -62.30 -2.25 -22.78
C LEU A 102 -63.64 -2.56 -23.43
N VAL A 103 -64.70 -2.64 -22.64
CA VAL A 103 -66.03 -3.05 -23.08
C VAL A 103 -67.02 -1.90 -22.84
N GLN A 104 -67.80 -1.57 -23.86
CA GLN A 104 -68.88 -0.60 -23.77
C GLN A 104 -70.15 -1.19 -24.39
N ASN A 105 -71.28 -1.09 -23.69
CA ASN A 105 -72.56 -1.66 -24.15
C ASN A 105 -72.47 -3.15 -24.58
N GLY A 106 -71.66 -3.95 -23.87
CA GLY A 106 -71.45 -5.37 -24.15
C GLY A 106 -70.58 -5.69 -25.38
N SER A 107 -70.02 -4.68 -26.05
CA SER A 107 -69.10 -4.84 -27.18
C SER A 107 -67.68 -4.47 -26.78
N ILE A 108 -66.68 -5.23 -27.25
CA ILE A 108 -65.27 -4.95 -27.01
C ILE A 108 -64.85 -3.79 -27.92
N LEU A 109 -64.46 -2.65 -27.34
CA LEU A 109 -63.97 -1.48 -28.05
C LEU A 109 -62.48 -1.62 -28.39
N HIS A 110 -61.69 -2.01 -27.40
CA HIS A 110 -60.24 -2.16 -27.52
C HIS A 110 -59.76 -3.39 -26.75
N GLU A 111 -58.71 -4.01 -27.29
CA GLU A 111 -58.00 -5.14 -26.70
C GLU A 111 -56.50 -4.84 -26.71
N TYR A 112 -55.83 -5.12 -25.59
CA TYR A 112 -54.41 -4.93 -25.43
C TYR A 112 -53.77 -6.19 -24.83
N HIS A 113 -52.71 -6.67 -25.46
CA HIS A 113 -51.87 -7.75 -24.94
C HIS A 113 -50.57 -7.16 -24.43
N LEU A 114 -50.28 -7.40 -23.16
CA LEU A 114 -49.15 -6.81 -22.45
C LEU A 114 -48.47 -7.89 -21.61
N GLY A 115 -47.26 -7.59 -21.15
CA GLY A 115 -46.50 -8.50 -20.29
C GLY A 115 -45.00 -8.35 -20.49
N ASP A 116 -44.23 -8.99 -19.63
CA ASP A 116 -42.77 -9.04 -19.73
C ASP A 116 -42.26 -10.20 -20.62
N LYS A 117 -43.18 -11.09 -21.04
CA LYS A 117 -42.91 -12.15 -22.01
C LYS A 117 -43.03 -11.67 -23.46
N LEU A 118 -43.60 -10.50 -23.68
CA LEU A 118 -43.66 -9.82 -24.97
C LEU A 118 -42.48 -8.85 -25.14
N PRO A 119 -41.95 -8.65 -26.36
CA PRO A 119 -40.96 -7.62 -26.63
C PRO A 119 -41.42 -6.26 -26.13
N PHE A 120 -40.50 -5.47 -25.55
CA PHE A 120 -40.83 -4.18 -24.94
C PHE A 120 -41.48 -3.22 -25.95
N VAL A 121 -41.09 -3.30 -27.21
CA VAL A 121 -41.57 -2.43 -28.30
C VAL A 121 -43.04 -2.64 -28.66
N GLU A 122 -43.66 -3.76 -28.24
CA GLU A 122 -45.09 -4.04 -28.47
C GLU A 122 -46.01 -3.27 -27.51
N ARG A 123 -45.45 -2.62 -26.49
CA ARG A 123 -46.22 -1.81 -25.55
C ARG A 123 -46.87 -0.62 -26.26
N PRO A 124 -48.17 -0.33 -26.01
CA PRO A 124 -48.87 0.80 -26.62
C PRO A 124 -48.18 2.14 -26.39
N ILE A 125 -47.67 2.33 -25.16
CA ILE A 125 -46.85 3.46 -24.77
C ILE A 125 -45.52 2.91 -24.24
N GLN A 126 -44.41 3.36 -24.81
CA GLN A 126 -43.06 2.91 -24.44
C GLN A 126 -42.65 3.44 -23.07
N HIS A 127 -43.14 2.79 -22.03
CA HIS A 127 -42.89 3.13 -20.64
C HIS A 127 -42.57 1.85 -19.84
N ARG A 128 -41.74 1.96 -18.79
CA ARG A 128 -41.28 0.82 -17.96
C ARG A 128 -42.43 0.05 -17.29
N TYR A 129 -43.49 0.75 -16.89
CA TYR A 129 -44.74 0.16 -16.41
C TYR A 129 -45.72 0.05 -17.57
N PHE A 130 -46.71 -0.83 -17.46
CA PHE A 130 -47.70 -0.98 -18.52
C PHE A 130 -48.68 0.18 -18.46
N ILE A 131 -48.62 1.05 -19.47
CA ILE A 131 -49.47 2.24 -19.60
C ILE A 131 -50.41 2.00 -20.77
N VAL A 132 -51.71 2.00 -20.49
CA VAL A 132 -52.75 1.71 -21.48
C VAL A 132 -53.59 2.97 -21.68
N PRO A 133 -53.64 3.53 -22.91
CA PRO A 133 -54.58 4.59 -23.23
C PRO A 133 -56.00 4.00 -23.30
N ILE A 134 -56.91 4.58 -22.52
CA ILE A 134 -58.32 4.20 -22.51
C ILE A 134 -59.16 5.37 -23.01
N THR A 135 -60.04 5.11 -23.97
CA THR A 135 -60.97 6.10 -24.52
C THR A 135 -62.37 5.80 -24.01
N VAL A 136 -62.93 6.70 -23.21
CA VAL A 136 -64.30 6.57 -22.66
C VAL A 136 -65.07 7.81 -23.09
N THR A 137 -66.11 7.65 -23.90
CA THR A 137 -66.94 8.77 -24.39
C THR A 137 -67.59 9.54 -23.23
N ALA A 138 -67.71 10.86 -23.38
CA ALA A 138 -68.34 11.71 -22.37
C ALA A 138 -69.79 11.28 -22.10
N GLY A 139 -70.18 11.18 -20.82
CA GLY A 139 -71.50 10.75 -20.39
C GLY A 139 -71.79 9.25 -20.54
N SER A 140 -70.77 8.43 -20.82
CA SER A 140 -70.92 6.98 -21.00
C SER A 140 -70.26 6.19 -19.89
N GLU A 141 -70.71 4.94 -19.73
CA GLU A 141 -70.09 3.96 -18.83
C GLU A 141 -69.37 2.89 -19.65
N SER A 142 -68.23 2.43 -19.16
CA SER A 142 -67.45 1.37 -19.76
C SER A 142 -66.94 0.42 -18.67
N GLU A 143 -66.77 -0.84 -19.01
CA GLU A 143 -66.20 -1.84 -18.12
C GLU A 143 -64.82 -2.26 -18.63
N VAL A 144 -63.87 -2.40 -17.72
CA VAL A 144 -62.54 -2.92 -18.03
C VAL A 144 -62.44 -4.32 -17.46
N TYR A 145 -62.03 -5.26 -18.31
CA TYR A 145 -61.69 -6.64 -17.92
C TYR A 145 -60.20 -6.85 -18.11
N ILE A 146 -59.54 -7.39 -17.10
CA ILE A 146 -58.11 -7.72 -17.13
C ILE A 146 -57.96 -9.20 -16.84
N ARG A 147 -57.33 -9.95 -17.73
CA ARG A 147 -56.84 -11.30 -17.45
C ARG A 147 -55.37 -11.21 -17.09
N LEU A 148 -55.00 -11.76 -15.95
CA LEU A 148 -53.65 -11.73 -15.42
C LEU A 148 -53.16 -13.14 -15.15
N ARG A 149 -52.00 -13.50 -15.72
CA ARG A 149 -51.30 -14.75 -15.42
C ARG A 149 -49.82 -14.47 -15.28
N SER A 150 -49.25 -14.86 -14.14
CA SER A 150 -47.82 -14.68 -13.87
C SER A 150 -47.25 -15.82 -13.06
N THR A 151 -45.99 -16.17 -13.31
CA THR A 151 -45.16 -17.06 -12.48
C THR A 151 -44.45 -16.31 -11.35
N SER A 152 -44.43 -14.97 -11.44
CA SER A 152 -43.94 -14.06 -10.40
C SER A 152 -45.02 -13.80 -9.34
N SER A 153 -44.79 -12.84 -8.45
CA SER A 153 -45.83 -12.45 -7.48
C SER A 153 -46.96 -11.73 -8.20
N VAL A 154 -48.19 -12.20 -8.07
CA VAL A 154 -49.39 -11.54 -8.59
C VAL A 154 -49.70 -10.33 -7.72
N GLN A 155 -49.20 -9.16 -8.13
CA GLN A 155 -49.45 -7.85 -7.52
C GLN A 155 -49.84 -6.86 -8.62
N LEU A 156 -50.99 -6.23 -8.49
CA LEU A 156 -51.51 -5.33 -9.50
C LEU A 156 -51.97 -3.99 -8.88
N PRO A 157 -51.02 -3.04 -8.69
CA PRO A 157 -51.37 -1.66 -8.41
C PRO A 157 -51.97 -1.03 -9.68
N LEU A 158 -53.28 -0.75 -9.66
CA LEU A 158 -53.98 -0.07 -10.74
C LEU A 158 -54.25 1.38 -10.37
N THR A 159 -53.97 2.29 -11.29
CA THR A 159 -54.28 3.72 -11.12
C THR A 159 -54.76 4.31 -12.43
N ILE A 160 -55.88 5.02 -12.39
CA ILE A 160 -56.37 5.82 -13.52
C ILE A 160 -55.87 7.24 -13.35
N TRP A 161 -55.42 7.85 -14.45
CA TRP A 161 -54.84 9.18 -14.48
C TRP A 161 -55.43 10.00 -15.63
N ASP A 162 -55.51 11.32 -15.43
CA ASP A 162 -55.48 12.25 -16.56
C ASP A 162 -54.06 12.32 -17.15
N GLU A 163 -53.95 12.65 -18.43
CA GLU A 163 -52.66 12.65 -19.12
C GLU A 163 -51.67 13.68 -18.53
N LYS A 164 -52.17 14.85 -18.11
CA LYS A 164 -51.33 15.93 -17.59
C LYS A 164 -50.72 15.58 -16.24
N SER A 165 -51.51 15.07 -15.30
CA SER A 165 -51.00 14.69 -13.97
C SER A 165 -50.11 13.47 -14.07
N PHE A 166 -50.41 12.50 -14.94
CA PHE A 166 -49.52 11.36 -15.20
C PHE A 166 -48.14 11.83 -15.66
N ASN A 167 -48.08 12.70 -16.66
CA ASN A 167 -46.82 13.21 -17.18
C ASN A 167 -46.02 14.00 -16.12
N GLN A 168 -46.68 14.85 -15.32
CA GLN A 168 -46.02 15.57 -14.22
C GLN A 168 -45.46 14.61 -13.15
N TYR A 169 -46.26 13.62 -12.76
CA TYR A 169 -45.87 12.61 -11.79
C TYR A 169 -44.70 11.75 -12.30
N ASP A 170 -44.75 11.30 -13.54
CA ASP A 170 -43.69 10.48 -14.12
C ASP A 170 -42.38 11.26 -14.31
N ILE A 171 -42.43 12.54 -14.68
CA ILE A 171 -41.24 13.40 -14.71
C ILE A 171 -40.58 13.45 -13.32
N GLN A 172 -41.34 13.69 -12.26
CA GLN A 172 -40.80 13.74 -10.90
C GLN A 172 -40.20 12.39 -10.46
N ARG A 173 -40.88 11.29 -10.80
CA ARG A 173 -40.42 9.92 -10.55
C ARG A 173 -39.11 9.63 -11.31
N ASN A 174 -39.00 10.07 -12.56
CA ASN A 174 -37.82 9.85 -13.41
C ASN A 174 -36.61 10.66 -12.94
N VAL A 175 -36.80 11.91 -12.50
CA VAL A 175 -35.71 12.71 -11.90
C VAL A 175 -35.14 12.04 -10.66
N THR A 176 -36.01 11.51 -9.79
CA THR A 176 -35.59 10.82 -8.55
C THR A 176 -34.79 9.54 -8.88
N GLN A 177 -35.27 8.75 -9.84
CA GLN A 177 -34.61 7.52 -10.27
C GLN A 177 -33.29 7.81 -11.01
N GLY A 178 -33.25 8.86 -11.83
CA GLY A 178 -32.02 9.31 -12.50
C GLY A 178 -30.94 9.72 -11.51
N ALA A 179 -31.30 10.44 -10.45
CA ALA A 179 -30.38 10.78 -9.37
C ALA A 179 -29.82 9.53 -8.65
N TYR A 180 -30.67 8.54 -8.39
CA TYR A 180 -30.28 7.26 -7.78
C TYR A 180 -29.26 6.48 -8.65
N TYR A 181 -29.61 6.19 -9.90
CA TYR A 181 -28.72 5.44 -10.80
C TYR A 181 -27.45 6.22 -11.15
N GLY A 182 -27.53 7.55 -11.24
CA GLY A 182 -26.36 8.41 -11.43
C GLY A 182 -25.39 8.39 -10.24
N ALA A 183 -25.91 8.44 -9.01
CA ALA A 183 -25.08 8.35 -7.81
C ALA A 183 -24.33 7.01 -7.73
N LEU A 184 -25.01 5.90 -7.98
CA LEU A 184 -24.39 4.57 -8.01
C LEU A 184 -23.35 4.45 -9.13
N ALA A 185 -23.63 4.99 -10.33
CA ALA A 185 -22.69 4.97 -11.45
C ALA A 185 -21.40 5.75 -11.12
N ILE A 186 -21.53 6.96 -10.56
CA ILE A 186 -20.38 7.78 -10.15
C ILE A 186 -19.53 7.05 -9.10
N ILE A 187 -20.17 6.48 -8.07
CA ILE A 187 -19.47 5.73 -7.02
C ILE A 187 -18.80 4.48 -7.60
N GLY A 188 -19.47 3.75 -8.49
CA GLY A 188 -18.93 2.58 -9.17
C GLY A 188 -17.69 2.93 -10.01
N ILE A 189 -17.76 3.97 -10.85
CA ILE A 189 -16.66 4.46 -11.67
C ILE A 189 -15.49 4.93 -10.79
N TYR A 190 -15.76 5.74 -9.76
CA TYR A 190 -14.73 6.22 -8.83
C TYR A 190 -13.97 5.05 -8.18
N ASN A 191 -14.69 4.04 -7.67
CA ASN A 191 -14.07 2.88 -7.05
C ASN A 191 -13.35 1.98 -8.06
N PHE A 192 -13.79 1.94 -9.31
CA PHE A 192 -13.07 1.26 -10.39
C PHE A 192 -11.76 1.97 -10.73
N LEU A 193 -11.75 3.30 -10.80
CA LEU A 193 -10.51 4.07 -10.99
C LEU A 193 -9.54 3.85 -9.81
N LEU A 194 -10.05 3.82 -8.58
CA LEU A 194 -9.26 3.46 -7.40
C LEU A 194 -8.69 2.04 -7.50
N PHE A 195 -9.45 1.07 -8.02
CA PHE A 195 -8.93 -0.27 -8.30
C PHE A 195 -7.75 -0.24 -9.27
N LEU A 196 -7.84 0.51 -10.37
CA LEU A 196 -6.75 0.60 -11.36
C LEU A 196 -5.46 1.16 -10.75
N VAL A 197 -5.59 2.13 -9.84
CA VAL A 197 -4.46 2.77 -9.16
C VAL A 197 -3.88 1.87 -8.05
N LEU A 198 -4.73 1.27 -7.24
CA LEU A 198 -4.32 0.59 -6.00
C LEU A 198 -4.09 -0.92 -6.19
N ARG A 199 -4.72 -1.53 -7.19
CA ARG A 199 -4.71 -2.98 -7.48
C ARG A 199 -5.10 -3.89 -6.31
N ASP A 200 -5.81 -3.37 -5.30
CA ASP A 200 -6.39 -4.18 -4.24
C ASP A 200 -7.68 -4.87 -4.73
N ARG A 201 -7.72 -6.20 -4.63
CA ARG A 201 -8.87 -7.03 -5.02
C ARG A 201 -10.16 -6.71 -4.25
N SER A 202 -10.09 -6.09 -3.07
CA SER A 202 -11.30 -5.61 -2.38
C SER A 202 -12.11 -4.66 -3.26
N TYR A 203 -11.47 -3.83 -4.07
CA TYR A 203 -12.20 -2.90 -4.94
C TYR A 203 -12.91 -3.59 -6.10
N ILE A 204 -12.32 -4.64 -6.72
CA ILE A 204 -13.00 -5.28 -7.85
C ILE A 204 -14.26 -6.03 -7.41
N TYR A 205 -14.23 -6.66 -6.24
CA TYR A 205 -15.44 -7.27 -5.66
C TYR A 205 -16.48 -6.21 -5.31
N TYR A 206 -16.04 -5.07 -4.75
CA TYR A 206 -16.93 -3.98 -4.41
C TYR A 206 -17.58 -3.33 -5.64
N VAL A 207 -16.79 -3.02 -6.67
CA VAL A 207 -17.30 -2.49 -7.94
C VAL A 207 -18.28 -3.46 -8.59
N GLY A 208 -17.95 -4.75 -8.61
CA GLY A 208 -18.86 -5.78 -9.08
C GLY A 208 -20.16 -5.85 -8.27
N TYR A 209 -20.08 -5.70 -6.95
CA TYR A 209 -21.26 -5.60 -6.07
C TYR A 209 -22.13 -4.38 -6.42
N VAL A 210 -21.53 -3.19 -6.57
CA VAL A 210 -22.27 -1.96 -6.93
C VAL A 210 -22.94 -2.08 -8.29
N ILE A 211 -22.23 -2.64 -9.29
CA ILE A 211 -22.79 -2.91 -10.62
C ILE A 211 -23.92 -3.95 -10.54
N GLY A 212 -23.73 -5.00 -9.73
CA GLY A 212 -24.76 -6.01 -9.48
C GLY A 212 -26.03 -5.40 -8.88
N MET A 213 -25.90 -4.55 -7.85
CA MET A 213 -27.02 -3.83 -7.26
C MET A 213 -27.68 -2.87 -8.24
N TRP A 214 -26.90 -2.15 -9.04
CA TRP A 214 -27.41 -1.27 -10.09
C TRP A 214 -28.29 -2.03 -11.08
N LEU A 215 -27.80 -3.18 -11.59
CA LEU A 215 -28.51 -4.00 -12.56
C LEU A 215 -29.69 -4.75 -11.95
N PHE A 216 -29.58 -5.19 -10.69
CA PHE A 216 -30.69 -5.76 -9.93
C PHE A 216 -31.84 -4.74 -9.79
N SER A 217 -31.55 -3.55 -9.28
CA SER A 217 -32.54 -2.47 -9.13
C SER A 217 -33.13 -2.06 -10.48
N ALA A 218 -32.30 -1.91 -11.52
CA ALA A 218 -32.76 -1.55 -12.86
C ALA A 218 -33.67 -2.62 -13.49
N SER A 219 -33.41 -3.91 -13.21
CA SER A 219 -34.26 -5.01 -13.68
C SER A 219 -35.58 -5.05 -12.91
N LEU A 220 -35.55 -4.85 -11.59
CA LEU A 220 -36.74 -4.88 -10.73
C LEU A 220 -37.74 -3.76 -11.06
N GLU A 221 -37.23 -2.58 -11.41
CA GLU A 221 -38.03 -1.39 -11.78
C GLU A 221 -38.37 -1.30 -13.28
N GLY A 222 -37.91 -2.27 -14.10
CA GLY A 222 -38.17 -2.33 -15.55
C GLY A 222 -37.30 -1.43 -16.43
N TRP A 223 -36.39 -0.65 -15.84
CA TRP A 223 -35.46 0.22 -16.59
C TRP A 223 -34.51 -0.55 -17.50
N ALA A 224 -33.99 -1.68 -17.02
CA ALA A 224 -33.06 -2.48 -17.78
C ALA A 224 -33.73 -3.12 -19.00
N PHE A 225 -34.99 -3.52 -18.87
CA PHE A 225 -35.77 -4.02 -20.00
C PHE A 225 -36.03 -2.91 -21.03
N GLN A 226 -36.42 -1.71 -20.58
CA GLN A 226 -36.69 -0.59 -21.48
C GLN A 226 -35.45 -0.14 -22.30
N TYR A 227 -34.26 -0.09 -21.69
CA TYR A 227 -33.11 0.56 -22.32
C TYR A 227 -31.93 -0.36 -22.70
N ILE A 228 -31.77 -1.52 -22.03
CA ILE A 228 -30.58 -2.36 -22.21
C ILE A 228 -30.89 -3.58 -23.07
N TRP A 229 -32.05 -4.22 -22.85
CA TRP A 229 -32.42 -5.47 -23.54
C TRP A 229 -33.91 -5.55 -23.91
N PRO A 230 -34.48 -4.58 -24.65
CA PRO A 230 -35.91 -4.50 -24.94
C PRO A 230 -36.50 -5.73 -25.65
N ASP A 231 -35.69 -6.45 -26.42
CA ASP A 231 -36.16 -7.61 -27.19
C ASP A 231 -35.84 -8.95 -26.50
N ALA A 232 -35.03 -8.97 -25.44
CA ALA A 232 -34.53 -10.20 -24.82
C ALA A 232 -35.42 -10.67 -23.66
N THR A 233 -36.65 -11.07 -23.96
CA THR A 233 -37.66 -11.48 -22.96
C THR A 233 -37.20 -12.65 -22.08
N LEU A 234 -36.55 -13.66 -22.68
CA LEU A 234 -35.99 -14.81 -21.95
C LEU A 234 -34.89 -14.42 -20.95
N TRP A 235 -34.09 -13.40 -21.30
CA TRP A 235 -33.08 -12.87 -20.39
C TRP A 235 -33.74 -12.04 -19.28
N ASN A 236 -34.70 -11.19 -19.64
CA ASN A 236 -35.44 -10.36 -18.70
C ASN A 236 -36.10 -11.18 -17.57
N ASP A 237 -36.71 -12.31 -17.94
CA ASP A 237 -37.34 -13.28 -17.01
C ASP A 237 -36.38 -13.76 -15.90
N ARG A 238 -35.08 -13.90 -16.21
CA ARG A 238 -34.07 -14.42 -15.26
C ARG A 238 -33.23 -13.33 -14.61
N ALA A 239 -33.11 -12.17 -15.26
CA ALA A 239 -32.18 -11.10 -14.91
C ALA A 239 -32.25 -10.72 -13.43
N ILE A 240 -33.46 -10.54 -12.87
CA ILE A 240 -33.64 -10.14 -11.47
C ILE A 240 -32.96 -11.13 -10.51
N THR A 241 -33.18 -12.44 -10.68
CA THR A 241 -32.60 -13.44 -9.78
C THR A 241 -31.10 -13.63 -9.99
N ILE A 242 -30.63 -13.54 -11.24
CA ILE A 242 -29.20 -13.63 -11.57
C ILE A 242 -28.43 -12.45 -10.97
N TRP A 243 -28.91 -11.20 -11.18
CA TRP A 243 -28.26 -10.01 -10.64
C TRP A 243 -28.31 -9.96 -9.12
N LEU A 244 -29.40 -10.40 -8.49
CA LEU A 244 -29.48 -10.53 -7.04
C LEU A 244 -28.48 -11.57 -6.50
N ALA A 245 -28.41 -12.76 -7.09
CA ALA A 245 -27.47 -13.79 -6.67
C ALA A 245 -26.02 -13.35 -6.87
N MET A 246 -25.71 -12.68 -7.99
CA MET A 246 -24.36 -12.18 -8.26
C MET A 246 -23.95 -11.08 -7.28
N THR A 247 -24.88 -10.19 -6.95
CA THR A 247 -24.70 -9.18 -5.90
C THR A 247 -24.35 -9.83 -4.56
N VAL A 248 -25.11 -10.86 -4.16
CA VAL A 248 -24.88 -11.60 -2.92
C VAL A 248 -23.49 -12.22 -2.89
N VAL A 249 -23.08 -12.88 -3.99
CA VAL A 249 -21.74 -13.48 -4.10
C VAL A 249 -20.65 -12.41 -3.98
N LEU A 250 -20.76 -11.31 -4.74
CA LEU A 250 -19.74 -10.26 -4.78
C LEU A 250 -19.67 -9.49 -3.46
N GLY A 251 -20.81 -9.20 -2.83
CA GLY A 251 -20.89 -8.61 -1.50
C GLY A 251 -20.25 -9.50 -0.44
N HIS A 252 -20.51 -10.81 -0.48
CA HIS A 252 -19.89 -11.79 0.43
C HIS A 252 -18.37 -11.89 0.25
N LEU A 253 -17.88 -11.96 -1.00
CA LEU A 253 -16.45 -11.98 -1.31
C LEU A 253 -15.77 -10.67 -0.88
N PHE A 254 -16.43 -9.55 -1.11
CA PHE A 254 -16.00 -8.23 -0.65
C PHE A 254 -15.85 -8.23 0.88
N THR A 255 -16.89 -8.61 1.63
CA THR A 255 -16.88 -8.68 3.09
C THR A 255 -15.76 -9.58 3.60
N SER A 256 -15.62 -10.77 3.04
CA SER A 256 -14.58 -11.74 3.42
C SER A 256 -13.19 -11.13 3.38
N ARG A 257 -12.91 -10.44 2.26
CA ARG A 257 -11.60 -9.86 1.97
C ARG A 257 -11.38 -8.57 2.73
N PHE A 258 -12.38 -7.71 2.80
CA PHE A 258 -12.31 -6.40 3.44
C PHE A 258 -12.08 -6.51 4.95
N LEU A 259 -12.82 -7.39 5.62
CA LEU A 259 -12.68 -7.62 7.06
C LEU A 259 -11.50 -8.54 7.43
N GLY A 260 -10.82 -9.12 6.45
CA GLY A 260 -9.68 -10.01 6.70
C GLY A 260 -10.08 -11.31 7.41
N THR A 261 -11.27 -11.85 7.11
CA THR A 261 -11.86 -13.01 7.82
C THR A 261 -10.95 -14.24 7.90
N ALA A 262 -10.07 -14.44 6.90
CA ALA A 262 -9.09 -15.53 6.89
C ALA A 262 -8.04 -15.43 8.03
N GLN A 263 -7.81 -14.24 8.58
CA GLN A 263 -6.86 -13.98 9.66
C GLN A 263 -7.54 -14.04 11.04
N MET A 264 -8.87 -14.24 11.08
CA MET A 264 -9.62 -14.36 12.33
C MET A 264 -9.42 -15.74 12.97
N SER A 265 -9.62 -15.80 14.29
CA SER A 265 -9.58 -17.03 15.08
C SER A 265 -10.60 -18.07 14.55
N LYS A 266 -10.21 -19.35 14.53
CA LYS A 266 -11.12 -20.47 14.23
C LYS A 266 -12.34 -20.43 15.19
N PRO A 267 -13.56 -20.73 14.73
CA PRO A 267 -13.91 -21.38 13.44
C PRO A 267 -14.25 -20.42 12.29
N MET A 268 -14.01 -19.11 12.43
CA MET A 268 -14.53 -18.08 11.50
C MET A 268 -14.20 -18.33 10.01
N PRO A 269 -12.96 -18.69 9.62
CA PRO A 269 -12.63 -18.96 8.22
C PRO A 269 -13.36 -20.18 7.63
N GLN A 270 -13.67 -21.19 8.44
CA GLN A 270 -14.37 -22.40 7.95
C GLN A 270 -15.83 -22.10 7.63
N ILE A 271 -16.50 -21.34 8.49
CA ILE A 271 -17.88 -20.90 8.27
C ILE A 271 -17.94 -20.00 7.03
N GLN A 272 -16.95 -19.12 6.86
CA GLN A 272 -16.84 -18.26 5.68
C GLN A 272 -16.71 -19.05 4.37
N ASN A 273 -15.92 -20.11 4.35
CA ASN A 273 -15.79 -20.99 3.19
C ASN A 273 -17.10 -21.71 2.89
N CYS A 274 -17.82 -22.19 3.92
CA CYS A 274 -19.13 -22.80 3.76
C CYS A 274 -20.12 -21.83 3.08
N TRP A 275 -20.21 -20.59 3.57
CA TRP A 275 -21.04 -19.56 2.95
C TRP A 275 -20.63 -19.22 1.52
N THR A 276 -19.34 -19.26 1.21
CA THR A 276 -18.86 -19.06 -0.17
C THR A 276 -19.37 -20.15 -1.10
N VAL A 277 -19.36 -21.42 -0.65
CA VAL A 277 -19.92 -22.53 -1.43
C VAL A 277 -21.43 -22.38 -1.57
N ILE A 278 -22.16 -22.06 -0.49
CA ILE A 278 -23.62 -21.86 -0.52
C ILE A 278 -23.99 -20.78 -1.52
N THR A 279 -23.35 -19.61 -1.47
CA THR A 279 -23.66 -18.48 -2.38
C THR A 279 -23.35 -18.80 -3.84
N LEU A 280 -22.25 -19.51 -4.13
CA LEU A 280 -21.93 -19.98 -5.49
C LEU A 280 -22.93 -21.02 -6.01
N LEU A 281 -23.37 -21.96 -5.16
CA LEU A 281 -24.42 -22.91 -5.51
C LEU A 281 -25.76 -22.22 -5.75
N THR A 282 -26.11 -21.23 -4.94
CA THR A 282 -27.31 -20.40 -5.13
C THR A 282 -27.25 -19.65 -6.46
N PHE A 283 -26.10 -19.09 -6.84
CA PHE A 283 -25.92 -18.50 -8.17
C PHE A 283 -26.07 -19.53 -9.30
N LEU A 284 -25.58 -20.76 -9.12
CA LEU A 284 -25.78 -21.81 -10.12
C LEU A 284 -27.26 -22.19 -10.28
N VAL A 285 -28.03 -22.19 -9.18
CA VAL A 285 -29.49 -22.43 -9.21
C VAL A 285 -30.20 -21.41 -10.10
N THR A 286 -29.81 -20.14 -10.11
CA THR A 286 -30.49 -19.12 -10.94
C THR A 286 -30.27 -19.29 -12.44
N ILE A 287 -29.22 -20.01 -12.83
CA ILE A 287 -28.93 -20.30 -14.24
C ILE A 287 -29.75 -21.50 -14.72
N ILE A 288 -29.96 -22.50 -13.85
CA ILE A 288 -30.52 -23.80 -14.22
C ILE A 288 -32.03 -23.88 -13.92
N ALA A 289 -32.47 -23.34 -12.77
CA ALA A 289 -33.83 -23.51 -12.28
C ALA A 289 -34.78 -22.42 -12.80
N PRO A 290 -36.10 -22.71 -12.87
CA PRO A 290 -37.12 -21.72 -13.19
C PRO A 290 -37.12 -20.55 -12.19
N TYR A 291 -37.66 -19.40 -12.61
CA TYR A 291 -37.73 -18.17 -11.81
C TYR A 291 -38.36 -18.40 -10.42
N SER A 292 -39.48 -19.11 -10.36
CA SER A 292 -40.23 -19.38 -9.13
C SER A 292 -39.44 -20.20 -8.09
N THR A 293 -38.62 -21.15 -8.54
CA THR A 293 -37.70 -21.90 -7.66
C THR A 293 -36.52 -21.03 -7.25
N SER A 294 -35.93 -20.31 -8.20
CA SER A 294 -34.77 -19.45 -7.97
C SER A 294 -35.04 -18.39 -6.91
N ILE A 295 -36.16 -17.68 -6.98
CA ILE A 295 -36.47 -16.61 -6.02
C ILE A 295 -36.71 -17.13 -4.59
N ARG A 296 -37.31 -18.34 -4.45
CA ARG A 296 -37.52 -19.01 -3.15
C ARG A 296 -36.21 -19.45 -2.49
N VAL A 297 -35.15 -19.66 -3.27
CA VAL A 297 -33.82 -20.01 -2.74
C VAL A 297 -32.95 -18.77 -2.50
N VAL A 298 -32.91 -17.84 -3.47
CA VAL A 298 -32.02 -16.68 -3.43
C VAL A 298 -32.37 -15.73 -2.30
N ILE A 299 -33.65 -15.41 -2.07
CA ILE A 299 -34.06 -14.43 -1.06
C ILE A 299 -33.67 -14.88 0.37
N PRO A 300 -34.01 -16.10 0.83
CA PRO A 300 -33.58 -16.55 2.16
C PRO A 300 -32.06 -16.57 2.33
N VAL A 301 -31.32 -17.02 1.31
CA VAL A 301 -29.85 -17.02 1.34
C VAL A 301 -29.31 -15.59 1.43
N ALA A 302 -29.86 -14.65 0.66
CA ALA A 302 -29.49 -13.22 0.70
C ALA A 302 -29.73 -12.59 2.08
N VAL A 303 -30.83 -12.95 2.75
CA VAL A 303 -31.10 -12.48 4.12
C VAL A 303 -30.08 -13.06 5.11
N LEU A 304 -29.87 -14.39 5.09
CA LEU A 304 -28.97 -15.06 6.01
C LEU A 304 -27.52 -14.60 5.86
N ILE A 305 -27.05 -14.41 4.62
CA ILE A 305 -25.69 -13.95 4.37
C ILE A 305 -25.50 -12.47 4.74
N SER A 306 -26.53 -11.64 4.57
CA SER A 306 -26.47 -10.23 5.01
C SER A 306 -26.39 -10.14 6.53
N LEU A 307 -27.18 -10.95 7.25
CA LEU A 307 -27.09 -11.07 8.71
C LEU A 307 -25.72 -11.59 9.15
N TRP A 308 -25.20 -12.61 8.49
CA TRP A 308 -23.84 -13.10 8.73
C TRP A 308 -22.79 -12.00 8.53
N GLY A 309 -22.86 -11.27 7.40
CA GLY A 309 -21.96 -10.16 7.10
C GLY A 309 -22.01 -9.05 8.16
N LEU A 310 -23.18 -8.77 8.73
CA LEU A 310 -23.35 -7.81 9.83
C LEU A 310 -22.68 -8.32 11.11
N THR A 311 -22.87 -9.59 11.48
CA THR A 311 -22.20 -10.18 12.65
C THR A 311 -20.68 -10.14 12.55
N GLN A 312 -20.14 -10.33 11.33
CA GLN A 312 -18.70 -10.21 11.08
C GLN A 312 -18.20 -8.77 11.26
N GLY A 313 -18.97 -7.79 10.76
CA GLY A 313 -18.66 -6.37 10.95
C GLY A 313 -18.58 -6.01 12.43
N ILE A 314 -19.60 -6.41 13.21
CA ILE A 314 -19.66 -6.16 14.65
C ILE A 314 -18.47 -6.81 15.37
N ASN A 315 -18.17 -8.07 15.07
CA ASN A 315 -17.05 -8.79 15.70
C ASN A 315 -15.69 -8.14 15.37
N ALA A 316 -15.47 -7.77 14.09
CA ALA A 316 -14.25 -7.08 13.68
C ALA A 316 -14.11 -5.70 14.36
N TRP A 317 -15.21 -4.97 14.51
CA TRP A 317 -15.22 -3.70 15.22
C TRP A 317 -14.89 -3.90 16.71
N CYS A 318 -15.52 -4.86 17.40
CA CYS A 318 -15.23 -5.17 18.80
C CYS A 318 -13.75 -5.58 19.04
N ARG A 319 -13.07 -6.12 18.02
CA ARG A 319 -11.64 -6.47 18.06
C ARG A 319 -10.69 -5.30 17.76
N GLY A 320 -11.22 -4.09 17.59
CA GLY A 320 -10.42 -2.88 17.38
C GLY A 320 -10.11 -2.56 15.91
N ASN A 321 -10.70 -3.25 14.93
CA ASN A 321 -10.57 -2.85 13.53
C ASN A 321 -11.36 -1.57 13.28
N THR A 322 -10.66 -0.44 13.20
CA THR A 322 -11.27 0.89 13.01
C THR A 322 -12.02 1.02 11.69
N SER A 323 -11.59 0.33 10.63
CA SER A 323 -12.29 0.32 9.34
C SER A 323 -13.62 -0.43 9.38
N ALA A 324 -13.80 -1.39 10.31
CA ALA A 324 -15.02 -2.19 10.43
C ALA A 324 -16.24 -1.39 10.91
N ARG A 325 -16.04 -0.24 11.59
CA ARG A 325 -17.15 0.61 12.07
C ARG A 325 -18.02 1.13 10.92
N TYR A 326 -17.39 1.65 9.87
CA TYR A 326 -18.07 2.21 8.71
C TYR A 326 -18.79 1.11 7.92
N TYR A 327 -18.12 -0.04 7.74
CA TYR A 327 -18.71 -1.23 7.14
C TYR A 327 -19.97 -1.69 7.88
N THR A 328 -19.93 -1.74 9.21
CA THR A 328 -21.04 -2.25 10.03
C THR A 328 -22.25 -1.33 9.95
N VAL A 329 -22.03 -0.01 10.02
CA VAL A 329 -23.09 0.99 9.86
C VAL A 329 -23.69 0.94 8.45
N ALA A 330 -22.84 0.81 7.42
CA ALA A 330 -23.27 0.70 6.02
C ALA A 330 -24.24 -0.47 5.81
N TRP A 331 -23.85 -1.68 6.23
CA TRP A 331 -24.72 -2.87 6.09
C TRP A 331 -25.98 -2.79 6.94
N ALA A 332 -25.91 -2.20 8.13
CA ALA A 332 -27.10 -2.01 8.96
C ALA A 332 -28.14 -1.11 8.28
N LEU A 333 -27.70 -0.02 7.62
CA LEU A 333 -28.57 0.88 6.87
C LEU A 333 -29.22 0.18 5.66
N LEU A 334 -28.46 -0.65 4.94
CA LEU A 334 -29.01 -1.41 3.82
C LEU A 334 -30.08 -2.41 4.30
N ILE A 335 -29.76 -3.20 5.33
CA ILE A 335 -30.69 -4.19 5.89
C ILE A 335 -31.95 -3.50 6.42
N PHE A 336 -31.80 -2.36 7.08
CA PHE A 336 -32.93 -1.55 7.54
C PHE A 336 -33.79 -1.06 6.37
N GLY A 337 -33.19 -0.57 5.29
CA GLY A 337 -33.91 -0.18 4.07
C GLY A 337 -34.70 -1.34 3.46
N GLY A 338 -34.11 -2.54 3.39
CA GLY A 338 -34.79 -3.76 2.95
C GLY A 338 -35.93 -4.19 3.88
N PHE A 339 -35.76 -4.02 5.19
CA PHE A 339 -36.80 -4.31 6.18
C PHE A 339 -37.99 -3.35 6.05
N VAL A 340 -37.75 -2.04 5.87
CA VAL A 340 -38.80 -1.06 5.61
C VAL A 340 -39.56 -1.37 4.33
N LEU A 341 -38.85 -1.75 3.26
CA LEU A 341 -39.47 -2.17 2.01
C LEU A 341 -40.37 -3.41 2.21
N ALA A 342 -39.91 -4.40 2.96
CA ALA A 342 -40.72 -5.58 3.27
C ALA A 342 -42.00 -5.21 4.01
N LEU A 343 -41.91 -4.40 5.08
CA LEU A 343 -43.08 -3.93 5.83
C LEU A 343 -44.06 -3.11 4.96
N ASN A 344 -43.55 -2.34 4.02
CA ASN A 344 -44.38 -1.61 3.07
C ASN A 344 -45.10 -2.57 2.09
N LYS A 345 -44.41 -3.60 1.59
CA LYS A 345 -45.01 -4.63 0.70
C LYS A 345 -46.06 -5.51 1.38
N PHE A 346 -46.00 -5.67 2.70
CA PHE A 346 -47.03 -6.37 3.49
C PHE A 346 -48.14 -5.44 4.01
N GLU A 347 -48.21 -4.19 3.51
CA GLU A 347 -49.21 -3.19 3.91
C GLU A 347 -49.20 -2.84 5.41
N ILE A 348 -48.14 -3.21 6.15
CA ILE A 348 -47.97 -2.86 7.56
C ILE A 348 -47.57 -1.39 7.70
N LEU A 349 -46.69 -0.91 6.82
CA LEU A 349 -46.29 0.50 6.77
C LEU A 349 -46.97 1.21 5.60
N PRO A 350 -47.52 2.42 5.83
CA PRO A 350 -48.13 3.20 4.76
C PRO A 350 -47.10 3.57 3.70
N ARG A 351 -47.54 3.60 2.45
CA ARG A 351 -46.72 4.04 1.31
C ARG A 351 -46.56 5.55 1.36
N ASN A 352 -45.33 6.03 1.52
CA ASN A 352 -44.96 7.44 1.41
C ASN A 352 -43.58 7.55 0.74
N LEU A 353 -43.07 8.78 0.56
CA LEU A 353 -41.78 9.00 -0.10
C LEU A 353 -40.63 8.27 0.61
N ILE A 354 -40.62 8.21 1.94
CA ILE A 354 -39.55 7.57 2.70
C ILE A 354 -39.63 6.04 2.56
N THR A 355 -40.82 5.45 2.78
CA THR A 355 -41.00 4.00 2.74
C THR A 355 -40.85 3.44 1.32
N SER A 356 -41.24 4.20 0.29
CA SER A 356 -41.11 3.79 -1.11
C SER A 356 -39.66 3.79 -1.61
N TYR A 357 -38.81 4.69 -1.08
CA TYR A 357 -37.41 4.83 -1.49
C TYR A 357 -36.41 4.31 -0.45
N ALA A 358 -36.88 3.64 0.62
CA ALA A 358 -36.04 3.24 1.76
C ALA A 358 -34.85 2.34 1.36
N LEU A 359 -35.08 1.34 0.49
CA LEU A 359 -34.00 0.48 0.00
C LEU A 359 -32.99 1.27 -0.85
N GLN A 360 -33.45 2.15 -1.74
CA GLN A 360 -32.58 2.96 -2.58
C GLN A 360 -31.70 3.90 -1.74
N LEU A 361 -32.29 4.60 -0.76
CA LEU A 361 -31.56 5.42 0.19
C LEU A 361 -30.54 4.59 0.99
N GLY A 362 -30.94 3.41 1.45
CA GLY A 362 -30.05 2.45 2.12
C GLY A 362 -28.84 2.09 1.26
N THR A 363 -29.03 1.74 0.00
CA THR A 363 -27.93 1.39 -0.93
C THR A 363 -27.00 2.57 -1.24
N VAL A 364 -27.53 3.80 -1.40
CA VAL A 364 -26.68 4.98 -1.63
C VAL A 364 -25.84 5.28 -0.39
N LEU A 365 -26.45 5.29 0.79
CA LEU A 365 -25.72 5.53 2.04
C LEU A 365 -24.69 4.44 2.32
N GLU A 366 -25.05 3.18 2.08
CA GLU A 366 -24.16 2.03 2.21
C GLU A 366 -22.94 2.17 1.29
N THR A 367 -23.15 2.44 0.00
CA THR A 367 -22.06 2.55 -0.97
C THR A 367 -21.15 3.75 -0.73
N VAL A 368 -21.68 4.87 -0.26
CA VAL A 368 -20.87 6.02 0.20
C VAL A 368 -20.01 5.62 1.40
N LEU A 369 -20.61 5.02 2.43
CA LEU A 369 -19.89 4.61 3.65
C LEU A 369 -18.85 3.52 3.39
N LEU A 370 -19.11 2.56 2.51
CA LEU A 370 -18.13 1.54 2.12
C LEU A 370 -16.97 2.14 1.33
N SER A 371 -17.22 3.14 0.48
CA SER A 371 -16.16 3.88 -0.22
C SER A 371 -15.26 4.62 0.77
N PHE A 372 -15.83 5.24 1.81
CA PHE A 372 -15.06 5.82 2.92
C PHE A 372 -14.30 4.76 3.72
N ALA A 373 -14.92 3.61 4.02
CA ALA A 373 -14.29 2.52 4.76
C ALA A 373 -13.05 1.97 4.03
N LEU A 374 -13.11 1.86 2.70
CA LEU A 374 -12.00 1.47 1.85
C LEU A 374 -10.87 2.52 1.87
N ALA A 375 -11.21 3.80 1.72
CA ALA A 375 -10.24 4.88 1.77
C ALA A 375 -9.51 4.92 3.13
N GLU A 376 -10.24 4.80 4.23
CA GLU A 376 -9.68 4.78 5.59
C GLU A 376 -8.74 3.58 5.80
N ARG A 377 -9.15 2.38 5.38
CA ARG A 377 -8.30 1.18 5.47
C ARG A 377 -6.96 1.40 4.77
N ILE A 378 -6.97 2.02 3.59
CA ILE A 378 -5.74 2.30 2.83
C ILE A 378 -4.90 3.38 3.50
N ASN A 379 -5.51 4.44 4.00
CA ASN A 379 -4.79 5.49 4.71
C ASN A 379 -4.10 4.91 5.96
N HIS A 380 -4.78 4.01 6.67
CA HIS A 380 -4.22 3.30 7.81
C HIS A 380 -3.05 2.38 7.40
N GLU A 381 -3.20 1.55 6.37
CA GLU A 381 -2.12 0.70 5.86
C GLU A 381 -0.90 1.52 5.38
N LYS A 382 -1.13 2.63 4.66
CA LYS A 382 -0.06 3.53 4.21
C LYS A 382 0.65 4.18 5.40
N GLY A 383 -0.09 4.62 6.42
CA GLY A 383 0.47 5.18 7.65
C GLY A 383 1.38 4.20 8.39
N MET A 384 0.93 2.95 8.56
CA MET A 384 1.75 1.90 9.17
C MET A 384 3.02 1.60 8.37
N ARG A 385 2.92 1.52 7.04
CA ARG A 385 4.09 1.29 6.17
C ARG A 385 5.10 2.45 6.26
N ALA A 386 4.63 3.69 6.25
CA ALA A 386 5.49 4.86 6.38
C ALA A 386 6.21 4.89 7.73
N ALA A 387 5.49 4.59 8.83
CA ALA A 387 6.09 4.51 10.16
C ALA A 387 7.15 3.39 10.25
N ALA A 388 6.88 2.22 9.68
CA ALA A 388 7.83 1.10 9.63
C ALA A 388 9.07 1.43 8.80
N GLN A 389 8.92 2.09 7.65
CA GLN A 389 10.04 2.57 6.84
C GLN A 389 10.89 3.59 7.59
N GLN A 390 10.26 4.53 8.30
CA GLN A 390 10.98 5.53 9.09
C GLN A 390 11.75 4.88 10.25
N ALA A 391 11.14 3.90 10.94
CA ALA A 391 11.82 3.15 11.99
C ALA A 391 13.03 2.37 11.45
N ALA A 392 12.90 1.73 10.29
CA ALA A 392 13.99 1.02 9.63
C ALA A 392 15.14 1.97 9.24
N LEU A 393 14.82 3.13 8.67
CA LEU A 393 15.80 4.15 8.31
C LEU A 393 16.55 4.67 9.55
N ASN A 394 15.84 4.95 10.65
CA ASN A 394 16.46 5.41 11.89
C ASN A 394 17.44 4.36 12.46
N THR A 395 17.09 3.08 12.39
CA THR A 395 18.00 1.98 12.80
C THR A 395 19.23 1.92 11.91
N GLN A 396 19.10 2.11 10.59
CA GLN A 396 20.24 2.16 9.67
C GLN A 396 21.16 3.35 9.96
N ILE A 397 20.60 4.54 10.21
CA ILE A 397 21.38 5.73 10.57
C ILE A 397 22.17 5.49 11.86
N LYS A 398 21.54 4.92 12.89
CA LYS A 398 22.23 4.59 14.15
C LYS A 398 23.37 3.59 13.94
N ALA A 399 23.12 2.50 13.21
CA ALA A 399 24.14 1.50 12.91
C ALA A 399 25.31 2.09 12.11
N LYS A 400 25.02 2.99 11.16
CA LYS A 400 26.05 3.71 10.40
C LYS A 400 26.92 4.60 11.29
N LEU A 401 26.30 5.40 12.17
CA LEU A 401 27.03 6.26 13.12
C LEU A 401 27.90 5.45 14.08
N GLU A 402 27.39 4.32 14.60
CA GLU A 402 28.18 3.40 15.43
C GLU A 402 29.37 2.81 14.68
N LEU A 403 29.17 2.44 13.41
CA LEU A 403 30.25 1.94 12.57
C LEU A 403 31.29 3.02 12.29
N GLU A 404 30.88 4.25 11.96
CA GLU A 404 31.78 5.38 11.74
C GLU A 404 32.62 5.68 13.00
N ASN A 405 31.99 5.65 14.18
CA ASN A 405 32.69 5.82 15.45
C ASN A 405 33.71 4.70 15.70
N LYS A 406 33.34 3.43 15.47
CA LYS A 406 34.26 2.28 15.60
C LYS A 406 35.41 2.36 14.60
N VAL A 407 35.14 2.76 13.36
CA VAL A 407 36.18 2.95 12.34
C VAL A 407 37.14 4.06 12.77
N ALA A 408 36.63 5.19 13.26
CA ALA A 408 37.44 6.31 13.74
C ALA A 408 38.27 5.95 14.98
N GLU A 409 37.75 5.12 15.88
CA GLU A 409 38.47 4.59 17.03
C GLU A 409 39.59 3.63 16.59
N ARG A 410 39.27 2.63 15.76
CA ARG A 410 40.26 1.68 15.21
C ARG A 410 41.35 2.35 14.40
N THR A 411 41.01 3.39 13.65
CA THR A 411 42.00 4.16 12.88
C THR A 411 42.99 4.84 13.83
N ARG A 412 42.51 5.46 14.92
CA ARG A 412 43.38 6.07 15.93
C ARG A 412 44.25 5.05 16.66
N GLU A 413 43.71 3.90 17.05
CA GLU A 413 44.48 2.81 17.66
C GLU A 413 45.58 2.31 16.73
N LEU A 414 45.25 2.10 15.45
CA LEU A 414 46.19 1.63 14.44
C LEU A 414 47.32 2.63 14.22
N GLU A 415 47.01 3.93 14.11
CA GLU A 415 48.02 4.98 13.99
C GLU A 415 48.94 5.06 15.22
N ALA A 416 48.40 4.90 16.43
CA ALA A 416 49.19 4.88 17.65
C ALA A 416 50.11 3.64 17.73
N ALA A 417 49.59 2.46 17.36
CA ALA A 417 50.38 1.22 17.31
C ALA A 417 51.49 1.31 16.26
N ASN A 418 51.19 1.86 15.08
CA ASN A 418 52.16 2.02 14.00
C ASN A 418 53.29 2.99 14.38
N ARG A 419 52.97 4.08 15.10
CA ARG A 419 53.99 4.99 15.68
C ARG A 419 54.93 4.25 16.63
N ARG A 420 54.39 3.50 17.60
CA ARG A 420 55.21 2.72 18.55
C ARG A 420 56.07 1.66 17.87
N LEU A 421 55.53 0.97 16.87
CA LEU A 421 56.28 -0.01 16.08
C LEU A 421 57.45 0.67 15.35
N THR A 422 57.23 1.85 14.80
CA THR A 422 58.29 2.63 14.13
C THR A 422 59.41 2.98 15.12
N GLU A 423 59.05 3.51 16.30
CA GLU A 423 60.01 3.88 17.36
C GLU A 423 60.88 2.68 17.81
N ILE A 424 60.26 1.53 18.09
CA ILE A 424 60.97 0.31 18.50
C ILE A 424 61.86 -0.22 17.38
N SER A 425 61.37 -0.14 16.13
CA SER A 425 62.07 -0.71 14.98
C SER A 425 63.27 0.14 14.54
N ASP A 426 63.29 1.45 14.83
CA ASP A 426 64.35 2.38 14.42
C ASP A 426 65.42 2.61 15.50
N THR A 427 65.24 2.07 16.71
CA THR A 427 66.20 2.18 17.84
C THR A 427 67.07 0.91 17.99
N ASP A 428 68.34 1.05 18.36
CA ASP A 428 69.22 -0.06 18.75
C ASP A 428 68.94 -0.48 20.21
N GLN A 429 68.65 -1.78 20.41
CA GLN A 429 68.18 -2.29 21.70
C GLN A 429 69.24 -2.27 22.81
N LEU A 430 70.54 -2.27 22.47
CA LEU A 430 71.60 -2.27 23.46
C LEU A 430 71.90 -0.86 23.95
N THR A 431 72.04 0.08 23.01
CA THR A 431 72.62 1.41 23.26
C THR A 431 71.57 2.51 23.43
N GLY A 432 70.33 2.30 22.96
CA GLY A 432 69.28 3.31 22.97
C GLY A 432 69.43 4.40 21.91
N LEU A 433 70.54 4.43 21.17
CA LEU A 433 70.70 5.25 19.97
C LEU A 433 69.87 4.69 18.81
N GLN A 434 69.73 5.45 17.73
CA GLN A 434 69.09 4.96 16.52
C GLN A 434 69.90 3.80 15.91
N ASN A 435 69.27 2.91 15.15
CA ASN A 435 69.98 1.82 14.49
C ASN A 435 70.44 2.21 13.08
N ARG A 436 71.27 1.37 12.47
CA ARG A 436 71.77 1.58 11.09
C ARG A 436 70.67 1.84 10.06
N ARG A 437 69.54 1.14 10.15
CA ARG A 437 68.44 1.34 9.19
C ARG A 437 67.81 2.73 9.32
N ALA A 438 67.71 3.26 10.55
CA ALA A 438 67.26 4.62 10.79
C ALA A 438 68.28 5.65 10.29
N LEU A 439 69.58 5.39 10.48
CA LEU A 439 70.67 6.19 9.94
C LEU A 439 70.61 6.29 8.41
N ASP A 440 70.48 5.17 7.71
CA ASP A 440 70.47 5.15 6.24
C ASP A 440 69.33 6.02 5.69
N LYS A 441 68.14 5.92 6.31
CA LYS A 441 66.97 6.76 5.97
C LYS A 441 67.23 8.23 6.29
N TYR A 442 67.77 8.52 7.47
CA TYR A 442 68.01 9.89 7.93
C TYR A 442 69.04 10.60 7.06
N LEU A 443 70.18 9.96 6.81
CA LEU A 443 71.29 10.50 6.02
C LEU A 443 70.86 10.75 4.57
N ALA A 444 70.13 9.82 3.93
CA ALA A 444 69.61 10.03 2.58
C ALA A 444 68.64 11.22 2.52
N ALA A 445 67.77 11.38 3.53
CA ALA A 445 66.83 12.50 3.60
C ALA A 445 67.54 13.84 3.84
N GLU A 446 68.55 13.88 4.71
CA GLU A 446 69.33 15.11 4.98
C GLU A 446 70.22 15.49 3.80
N LEU A 447 70.83 14.55 3.09
CA LEU A 447 71.59 14.87 1.87
C LEU A 447 70.72 15.56 0.82
N GLY A 448 69.48 15.09 0.64
CA GLY A 448 68.50 15.75 -0.23
C GLY A 448 68.10 17.15 0.26
N ARG A 449 68.05 17.38 1.58
CA ARG A 449 67.76 18.71 2.16
C ARG A 449 68.96 19.66 2.02
N SER A 450 70.15 19.21 2.38
CA SER A 450 71.41 19.96 2.31
C SER A 450 71.76 20.36 0.88
N THR A 451 71.52 19.49 -0.12
CA THR A 451 71.72 19.83 -1.54
C THR A 451 70.84 21.00 -1.98
N ARG A 452 69.59 21.08 -1.50
CA ARG A 452 68.67 22.18 -1.84
C ARG A 452 68.95 23.48 -1.09
N ARG A 453 69.57 23.40 0.10
CA ARG A 453 69.85 24.55 0.97
C ARG A 453 71.29 25.04 0.89
N GLU A 454 72.14 24.34 0.15
CA GLU A 454 73.57 24.64 0.01
C GLU A 454 74.29 24.73 1.37
N HIS A 455 74.05 23.73 2.23
CA HIS A 455 74.73 23.61 3.52
C HIS A 455 75.54 22.33 3.66
N CYS A 456 76.69 22.43 4.34
CA CYS A 456 77.56 21.31 4.63
C CYS A 456 76.87 20.29 5.54
N ILE A 457 77.16 19.02 5.29
CA ILE A 457 76.82 17.92 6.17
C ILE A 457 78.12 17.22 6.58
N CYS A 458 78.17 16.79 7.84
CA CYS A 458 79.27 16.03 8.37
C CYS A 458 78.79 14.63 8.76
N VAL A 459 79.58 13.62 8.38
CA VAL A 459 79.42 12.23 8.86
C VAL A 459 80.65 11.86 9.64
N ILE A 460 80.45 11.44 10.89
CA ILE A 460 81.52 10.98 11.80
C ILE A 460 81.29 9.50 12.09
N LEU A 461 82.23 8.66 11.65
CA LEU A 461 82.30 7.27 12.08
C LEU A 461 83.24 7.15 13.27
N VAL A 462 82.78 6.45 14.30
CA VAL A 462 83.44 6.28 15.59
C VAL A 462 83.57 4.80 15.87
N ASP A 463 84.75 4.37 16.29
CA ASP A 463 85.01 2.98 16.66
C ASP A 463 85.79 2.90 17.97
N VAL A 464 85.39 1.97 18.83
CA VAL A 464 85.99 1.78 20.15
C VAL A 464 87.31 1.03 20.03
N ASP A 465 88.40 1.66 20.45
CA ASP A 465 89.74 1.10 20.31
C ASP A 465 89.89 -0.16 21.18
N HIS A 466 90.46 -1.22 20.57
CA HIS A 466 90.76 -2.48 21.26
C HIS A 466 89.53 -3.16 21.90
N PHE A 467 88.31 -2.90 21.41
CA PHE A 467 87.08 -3.43 22.00
C PHE A 467 87.04 -4.96 22.11
N LYS A 468 87.58 -5.68 21.12
CA LYS A 468 87.71 -7.14 21.20
C LYS A 468 88.51 -7.59 22.43
N SER A 469 89.60 -6.90 22.76
CA SER A 469 90.41 -7.21 23.96
C SER A 469 89.64 -6.98 25.25
N VAL A 470 88.72 -5.99 25.28
CA VAL A 470 87.82 -5.76 26.41
C VAL A 470 86.87 -6.94 26.58
N ASN A 471 86.23 -7.39 25.50
CA ASN A 471 85.35 -8.55 25.53
C ASN A 471 86.08 -9.84 25.92
N ASP A 472 87.28 -10.06 25.39
CA ASP A 472 88.08 -11.25 25.69
C ASP A 472 88.59 -11.27 27.14
N THR A 473 88.79 -10.09 27.76
CA THR A 473 89.32 -9.97 29.13
C THR A 473 88.23 -9.90 30.21
N TYR A 474 87.17 -9.12 29.97
CA TYR A 474 86.13 -8.80 30.95
C TYR A 474 84.77 -9.42 30.60
N GLY A 475 84.68 -10.15 29.49
CA GLY A 475 83.45 -10.76 29.01
C GLY A 475 82.55 -9.79 28.25
N HIS A 476 81.67 -10.35 27.41
CA HIS A 476 80.76 -9.59 26.55
C HIS A 476 79.80 -8.67 27.32
N LEU A 477 79.39 -9.03 28.53
CA LEU A 477 78.50 -8.20 29.35
C LEU A 477 79.17 -6.89 29.81
N ALA A 478 80.47 -6.92 30.12
CA ALA A 478 81.22 -5.71 30.43
C ALA A 478 81.42 -4.84 29.18
N GLY A 479 81.64 -5.46 28.01
CA GLY A 479 81.68 -4.77 26.73
C GLY A 479 80.35 -4.07 26.39
N ASP A 480 79.22 -4.73 26.66
CA ASP A 480 77.87 -4.15 26.50
C ASP A 480 77.67 -2.90 27.39
N ASP A 481 78.14 -2.94 28.64
CA ASP A 481 78.10 -1.78 29.54
C ASP A 481 78.99 -0.63 29.01
N CYS A 482 80.15 -0.95 28.42
CA CYS A 482 80.99 0.04 27.75
C CYS A 482 80.29 0.69 26.55
N LEU A 483 79.62 -0.10 25.70
CA LEU A 483 78.89 0.43 24.55
C LEU A 483 77.73 1.34 24.96
N LYS A 484 77.00 0.98 26.03
CA LYS A 484 75.93 1.83 26.60
C LYS A 484 76.43 3.17 27.09
N GLU A 485 77.53 3.17 27.84
CA GLU A 485 78.10 4.40 28.37
C GLU A 485 78.69 5.27 27.25
N ILE A 486 79.33 4.67 26.25
CA ILE A 486 79.84 5.41 25.07
C ILE A 486 78.67 6.02 24.30
N ALA A 487 77.59 5.27 24.07
CA ALA A 487 76.39 5.78 23.43
C ALA A 487 75.78 6.96 24.19
N ALA A 488 75.66 6.85 25.52
CA ALA A 488 75.17 7.95 26.37
C ALA A 488 76.09 9.18 26.33
N ARG A 489 77.41 8.99 26.20
CA ARG A 489 78.36 10.09 26.02
C ARG A 489 78.26 10.72 24.64
N ILE A 490 78.04 9.94 23.59
CA ILE A 490 77.78 10.47 22.24
C ILE A 490 76.52 11.34 22.27
N ASP A 491 75.42 10.80 22.80
CA ASP A 491 74.13 11.48 22.89
C ASP A 491 74.21 12.80 23.67
N LYS A 492 74.90 12.81 24.83
CA LYS A 492 75.12 14.03 25.63
C LYS A 492 76.00 15.08 24.95
N ASN A 493 76.80 14.70 23.95
CA ASN A 493 77.74 15.59 23.27
C ASN A 493 77.23 16.08 21.91
N ILE A 494 76.05 15.65 21.49
CA ILE A 494 75.28 16.24 20.39
C ILE A 494 74.09 17.01 20.98
N HIS A 495 73.78 18.18 20.46
CA HIS A 495 72.88 19.12 21.16
C HIS A 495 71.82 19.74 20.26
N ARG A 496 71.99 19.66 18.94
CA ARG A 496 71.03 20.24 18.00
C ARG A 496 69.92 19.21 17.71
N PRO A 497 68.66 19.64 17.53
CA PRO A 497 67.56 18.74 17.14
C PRO A 497 67.79 17.99 15.83
N THR A 498 68.71 18.45 14.99
CA THR A 498 69.11 17.84 13.72
C THR A 498 70.43 17.07 13.81
N ASP A 499 71.07 17.01 14.99
CA ASP A 499 72.18 16.08 15.18
C ASP A 499 71.60 14.67 15.34
N PHE A 500 72.17 13.70 14.63
CA PHE A 500 71.68 12.33 14.65
C PHE A 500 72.80 11.38 15.02
N ALA A 501 72.58 10.50 15.99
CA ALA A 501 73.52 9.46 16.38
C ALA A 501 72.87 8.08 16.27
N ALA A 502 73.61 7.15 15.66
CA ALA A 502 73.19 5.77 15.53
C ALA A 502 74.34 4.80 15.84
N ARG A 503 73.98 3.61 16.31
CA ARG A 503 74.90 2.48 16.32
C ARG A 503 74.97 1.88 14.91
N TYR A 504 76.14 1.97 14.29
CA TYR A 504 76.38 1.53 12.92
C TYR A 504 76.50 0.00 12.83
N GLY A 505 77.16 -0.61 13.81
CA GLY A 505 77.26 -2.07 13.97
C GLY A 505 78.35 -2.46 14.96
N GLY A 506 78.13 -3.52 15.76
CA GLY A 506 79.14 -3.96 16.74
C GLY A 506 79.56 -2.83 17.71
N GLU A 507 80.82 -2.43 17.64
CA GLU A 507 81.46 -1.34 18.37
C GLU A 507 81.52 0.01 17.63
N GLU A 508 80.87 0.10 16.47
CA GLU A 508 80.89 1.28 15.61
C GLU A 508 79.65 2.15 15.81
N PHE A 509 79.86 3.46 15.88
CA PHE A 509 78.82 4.47 15.94
C PHE A 509 78.96 5.44 14.77
N CYS A 510 77.84 5.96 14.28
CA CYS A 510 77.81 6.98 13.24
C CYS A 510 77.03 8.18 13.74
N ILE A 511 77.60 9.36 13.52
CA ILE A 511 76.99 10.64 13.88
C ILE A 511 76.87 11.47 12.61
N VAL A 512 75.70 12.05 12.38
CA VAL A 512 75.42 12.96 11.27
C VAL A 512 75.13 14.33 11.86
N LEU A 513 75.90 15.33 11.45
CA LEU A 513 75.72 16.72 11.86
C LEU A 513 75.35 17.53 10.62
N THR A 514 74.15 18.11 10.62
CA THR A 514 73.69 19.00 9.55
C THR A 514 74.20 20.42 9.78
N GLU A 515 74.38 21.19 8.71
CA GLU A 515 74.78 22.62 8.80
C GLU A 515 76.02 22.80 9.69
N THR A 516 76.99 21.90 9.49
CA THR A 516 78.21 21.82 10.28
C THR A 516 79.40 21.79 9.34
N ASP A 517 80.31 22.74 9.53
CA ASP A 517 81.56 22.88 8.78
C ASP A 517 82.69 22.07 9.43
N GLU A 518 83.89 22.22 8.88
CA GLU A 518 85.08 21.46 9.27
C GLU A 518 85.45 21.69 10.74
N GLU A 519 85.45 22.96 11.17
CA GLU A 519 85.78 23.35 12.54
C GLU A 519 84.74 22.82 13.53
N GLY A 520 83.45 22.99 13.23
CA GLY A 520 82.37 22.47 14.06
C GLY A 520 82.42 20.94 14.19
N ALA A 521 82.67 20.24 13.08
CA ALA A 521 82.79 18.78 13.06
C ALA A 521 83.96 18.29 13.92
N GLU A 522 85.13 18.93 13.80
CA GLU A 522 86.31 18.58 14.59
C GLU A 522 86.05 18.78 16.09
N ILE A 523 85.43 19.90 16.48
CA ILE A 523 85.07 20.18 17.88
C ILE A 523 84.18 19.08 18.45
N VAL A 524 83.12 18.69 17.73
CA VAL A 524 82.19 17.64 18.20
C VAL A 524 82.89 16.29 18.31
N ALA A 525 83.64 15.89 17.28
CA ALA A 525 84.37 14.62 17.28
C ALA A 525 85.42 14.56 18.40
N GLN A 526 86.17 15.64 18.62
CA GLN A 526 87.18 15.71 19.67
C GLN A 526 86.58 15.75 21.06
N ARG A 527 85.45 16.42 21.23
CA ARG A 527 84.70 16.42 22.48
C ARG A 527 84.23 15.01 22.86
N ILE A 528 83.68 14.26 21.90
CA ILE A 528 83.25 12.87 22.10
C ILE A 528 84.43 11.99 22.47
N ARG A 529 85.53 12.05 21.69
CA ARG A 529 86.76 11.29 21.97
C ARG A 529 87.31 11.60 23.37
N SER A 530 87.43 12.88 23.70
CA SER A 530 87.97 13.34 24.98
C SER A 530 87.08 12.91 26.15
N SER A 531 85.75 12.98 25.98
CA SER A 531 84.79 12.52 26.99
C SER A 531 84.93 11.03 27.30
N VAL A 532 85.26 10.19 26.32
CA VAL A 532 85.52 8.76 26.55
C VAL A 532 86.88 8.55 27.20
N GLN A 533 87.92 9.23 26.74
CA GLN A 533 89.28 9.09 27.29
C GLN A 533 89.41 9.59 28.74
N SER A 534 88.78 10.72 29.08
CA SER A 534 89.02 11.42 30.36
C SER A 534 88.35 10.75 31.57
N THR A 535 87.41 9.84 31.34
CA THR A 535 86.56 9.31 32.40
C THR A 535 86.41 7.81 32.20
N ALA A 536 86.97 7.04 33.12
CA ALA A 536 86.84 5.60 33.10
C ALA A 536 85.36 5.17 33.13
N ILE A 537 85.04 4.08 32.45
CA ILE A 537 83.68 3.54 32.40
C ILE A 537 83.52 2.54 33.54
N ASN A 538 82.52 2.77 34.39
CA ASN A 538 82.20 1.86 35.48
C ASN A 538 81.32 0.72 34.93
N THR A 539 81.87 -0.48 34.87
CA THR A 539 81.16 -1.68 34.42
C THR A 539 80.89 -2.63 35.58
N ARG A 540 80.08 -3.65 35.34
CA ARG A 540 79.77 -4.69 36.34
C ARG A 540 81.01 -5.48 36.80
N GLU A 541 82.05 -5.54 35.98
CA GLU A 541 83.31 -6.24 36.26
C GLU A 541 84.44 -5.30 36.71
N GLY A 542 84.11 -4.00 36.92
CA GLY A 542 85.04 -2.99 37.42
C GLY A 542 85.20 -1.79 36.49
N VAL A 543 86.17 -0.93 36.83
CA VAL A 543 86.43 0.33 36.11
C VAL A 543 87.35 0.05 34.92
N ILE A 544 86.87 0.35 33.71
CA ILE A 544 87.59 0.11 32.44
C ILE A 544 87.92 1.44 31.78
N ASN A 545 89.19 1.65 31.41
CA ASN A 545 89.61 2.79 30.62
C ASN A 545 89.62 2.42 29.14
N LEU A 546 88.85 3.15 28.33
CA LEU A 546 88.77 2.95 26.89
C LEU A 546 89.08 4.24 26.16
N THR A 547 89.51 4.10 24.91
CA THR A 547 89.62 5.20 23.96
C THR A 547 88.79 4.85 22.73
N LEU A 548 88.52 5.85 21.90
CA LEU A 548 87.90 5.65 20.61
C LEU A 548 88.69 6.41 19.54
N SER A 549 88.60 5.90 18.33
CA SER A 549 89.07 6.57 17.14
C SER A 549 87.86 7.08 16.35
N ALA A 550 87.98 8.27 15.76
CA ALA A 550 86.92 8.83 14.92
C ALA A 550 87.47 9.26 13.56
N GLY A 551 86.65 9.08 12.53
CA GLY A 551 86.84 9.58 11.18
C GLY A 551 85.68 10.46 10.79
N ALA A 552 85.93 11.74 10.52
CA ALA A 552 84.92 12.69 10.09
C ALA A 552 85.10 13.03 8.61
N PHE A 553 84.01 13.10 7.86
CA PHE A 553 83.99 13.64 6.51
C PHE A 553 82.97 14.78 6.41
N VAL A 554 83.44 15.95 5.99
CA VAL A 554 82.62 17.16 5.80
C VAL A 554 82.64 17.55 4.34
N ALA A 555 81.46 17.71 3.75
CA ALA A 555 81.31 18.18 2.38
C ALA A 555 79.96 18.85 2.15
N LEU A 556 79.92 19.68 1.10
CA LEU A 556 78.69 20.19 0.51
C LEU A 556 78.17 19.13 -0.48
N PRO A 557 77.02 18.48 -0.23
CA PRO A 557 76.53 17.46 -1.16
C PRO A 557 76.07 18.10 -2.48
N THR A 558 76.27 17.36 -3.57
CA THR A 558 75.77 17.69 -4.92
C THR A 558 74.61 16.76 -5.28
N ALA A 559 73.92 17.04 -6.38
CA ALA A 559 72.78 16.24 -6.83
C ALA A 559 73.10 14.74 -7.03
N ASP A 560 74.35 14.41 -7.37
CA ASP A 560 74.82 13.03 -7.59
C ASP A 560 75.46 12.40 -6.34
N THR A 561 75.43 13.08 -5.19
CA THR A 561 76.10 12.59 -3.98
C THR A 561 75.23 11.60 -3.22
N GLU A 562 75.68 10.35 -3.13
CA GLU A 562 75.01 9.27 -2.40
C GLU A 562 75.50 9.17 -0.93
N ALA A 563 74.64 8.64 -0.06
CA ALA A 563 74.96 8.40 1.35
C ALA A 563 76.19 7.49 1.56
N GLU A 564 76.35 6.49 0.69
CA GLU A 564 77.50 5.58 0.72
C GLU A 564 78.82 6.31 0.52
N HIS A 565 78.85 7.40 -0.26
CA HIS A 565 80.06 8.18 -0.46
C HIS A 565 80.52 8.85 0.84
N PHE A 566 79.60 9.49 1.58
CA PHE A 566 79.91 10.13 2.86
C PHE A 566 80.40 9.11 3.90
N LEU A 567 79.72 7.96 3.99
CA LEU A 567 80.13 6.88 4.88
C LEU A 567 81.50 6.32 4.51
N SER A 568 81.76 6.08 3.21
CA SER A 568 83.05 5.57 2.73
C SER A 568 84.20 6.55 3.01
N MET A 569 83.96 7.85 2.87
CA MET A 569 84.97 8.86 3.16
C MET A 569 85.23 9.01 4.67
N ALA A 570 84.19 8.96 5.50
CA ALA A 570 84.34 8.91 6.95
C ALA A 570 85.10 7.65 7.41
N ASP A 571 84.87 6.50 6.75
CA ASP A 571 85.56 5.24 7.04
C ASP A 571 87.05 5.33 6.69
N LYS A 572 87.40 5.93 5.54
CA LYS A 572 88.80 6.22 5.19
C LYS A 572 89.48 7.09 6.23
N ALA A 573 88.78 8.11 6.75
CA ALA A 573 89.29 8.95 7.82
C ALA A 573 89.48 8.15 9.13
N LEU A 574 88.54 7.26 9.46
CA LEU A 574 88.61 6.42 10.65
C LEU A 574 89.78 5.42 10.56
N TYR A 575 90.00 4.85 9.38
CA TYR A 575 91.15 4.00 9.10
C TYR A 575 92.47 4.74 9.33
N GLN A 576 92.59 6.00 8.89
CA GLN A 576 93.75 6.84 9.15
C GLN A 576 93.97 7.10 10.65
N SER A 577 92.89 7.32 11.41
CA SER A 577 92.95 7.44 12.87
C SER A 577 93.50 6.17 13.53
N LYS A 578 93.00 5.00 13.13
CA LYS A 578 93.45 3.70 13.66
C LYS A 578 94.90 3.40 13.30
N ALA A 579 95.29 3.60 12.04
CA ALA A 579 96.64 3.32 11.55
C ALA A 579 97.70 4.24 12.18
N SER A 580 97.33 5.48 12.51
CA SER A 580 98.27 6.46 13.07
C SER A 580 98.48 6.32 14.58
N GLY A 581 97.93 5.29 15.22
CA GLY A 581 98.13 5.00 16.65
C GLY A 581 96.89 5.15 17.53
N ARG A 582 95.68 5.20 16.93
CA ARG A 582 94.38 5.23 17.64
C ARG A 582 94.18 6.46 18.54
N ASN A 583 93.08 6.49 19.30
CA ASN A 583 92.68 7.56 20.22
C ASN A 583 92.78 8.97 19.61
N ARG A 584 92.27 9.14 18.39
CA ARG A 584 92.36 10.39 17.64
C ARG A 584 91.19 10.57 16.69
N VAL A 585 91.02 11.81 16.26
CA VAL A 585 90.10 12.20 15.21
C VAL A 585 90.92 12.51 13.96
N THR A 586 90.48 12.00 12.82
CA THR A 586 90.98 12.43 11.51
C THR A 586 89.79 13.00 10.75
N LEU A 587 89.97 14.17 10.15
CA LEU A 587 88.94 14.86 9.40
C LEU A 587 89.38 14.95 7.93
N LEU A 588 88.51 14.47 7.04
CA LEU A 588 88.66 14.60 5.60
C LEU A 588 87.63 15.59 5.08
N THR A 589 88.06 16.47 4.18
CA THR A 589 87.17 17.43 3.54
C THR A 589 87.30 17.36 2.05
N GLN A 590 86.22 17.69 1.35
CA GLN A 590 86.27 17.82 -0.08
C GLN A 590 86.99 19.13 -0.43
N GLN A 591 88.27 19.05 -0.82
CA GLN A 591 89.02 20.22 -1.30
C GLN A 591 88.21 20.93 -2.39
N SER A 592 87.84 22.19 -2.15
CA SER A 592 87.30 23.04 -3.19
C SER A 592 88.37 23.17 -4.28
N LYS A 593 88.07 22.70 -5.49
CA LYS A 593 88.88 23.08 -6.66
C LYS A 593 88.82 24.60 -6.73
N GLY A 594 89.95 25.25 -6.45
CA GLY A 594 90.08 26.69 -6.54
C GLY A 594 89.64 27.18 -7.92
N LEU A 595 88.63 28.05 -7.94
CA LEU A 595 88.36 28.92 -9.07
C LEU A 595 88.91 30.31 -8.73
N TYR A 596 90.23 30.46 -8.88
CA TYR A 596 90.78 31.75 -9.28
C TYR A 596 90.41 31.95 -10.74
N LEU A 597 89.56 32.95 -11.02
CA LEU A 597 89.69 33.76 -12.23
C LEU A 597 89.36 35.21 -11.87
N ALA A 598 90.39 36.03 -12.00
CA ALA A 598 90.36 37.48 -12.04
C ALA A 598 89.79 37.98 -13.38
N GLY A 599 89.23 39.19 -13.39
CA GLY A 599 88.90 39.95 -14.60
C GLY A 599 87.42 40.27 -14.73
#